data_AF-A0A518DD13-F1
#
_entry.id   AF-A0A518DD13-F1
#
_cell.length_a   1.000
_cell.length_b   1.000
_cell.length_c   1.000
_cell.angle_alpha   90.00
_cell.angle_beta   90.00
_cell.angle_gamma   90.00
#
_symmetry.space_group_name_H-M   'P 1'
#
loop_
_entity.id
_entity.type
_entity.pdbx_description
1 polymer ?
#
loop_
_entity_poly.entity_id
_entity_poly.type
_entity_poly.pdbx_seq_one_letter_code
_entity_poly.pdbx_strand_id
1 'polypeptide(L)'
;MKNDDGLPGIELHLLVARNALNHDEVKYFISNAPSDTTIETLLLVAFSRWRVERCFRDQKQEIGLDQWEGRCYLGLKRHLILSCVSYLFLARCRERLRGKKSGGHGLPSPRRRRRAAAELAA
;
A
#
# COMPACT_ATOMS: atom_id res chain seq x y z
N MET A 1 -15.00 3.68 25.78
CA MET A 1 -16.40 3.22 25.91
C MET A 1 -16.40 2.07 26.89
N LYS A 2 -17.37 2.01 27.81
CA LYS A 2 -17.57 0.82 28.65
C LYS A 2 -18.46 -0.14 27.87
N ASN A 3 -18.20 -1.44 27.99
CA ASN A 3 -19.12 -2.45 27.45
C ASN A 3 -20.38 -2.51 28.35
N ASP A 4 -21.42 -3.22 27.90
CA ASP A 4 -22.70 -3.35 28.62
C ASP A 4 -22.54 -3.89 30.07
N ASP A 5 -21.44 -4.60 30.33
CA ASP A 5 -21.06 -5.13 31.66
C ASP A 5 -20.34 -4.09 32.56
N GLY A 6 -20.20 -2.84 32.13
CA GLY A 6 -19.51 -1.78 32.89
C GLY A 6 -17.99 -1.88 32.93
N LEU A 7 -17.40 -2.91 32.31
CA LEU A 7 -15.96 -3.09 32.12
C LEU A 7 -15.40 -2.08 31.11
N PRO A 8 -14.11 -1.70 31.20
CA PRO A 8 -13.46 -0.94 30.13
C PRO A 8 -13.65 -1.70 28.82
N GLY A 9 -14.19 -1.02 27.81
CA GLY A 9 -14.44 -1.63 26.51
C GLY A 9 -13.13 -2.00 25.81
N ILE A 10 -13.28 -2.55 24.60
CA ILE A 10 -12.15 -3.06 23.80
C ILE A 10 -11.02 -2.03 23.78
N GLU A 11 -9.80 -2.48 24.08
CA GLU A 11 -8.60 -1.67 23.99
C GLU A 11 -8.36 -1.30 22.52
N LEU A 12 -8.25 0.01 22.25
CA LEU A 12 -8.07 0.54 20.90
C LEU A 12 -6.82 1.40 20.86
N HIS A 13 -6.09 1.29 19.76
CA HIS A 13 -4.98 2.17 19.43
C HIS A 13 -5.49 3.39 18.67
N LEU A 14 -5.14 4.60 19.13
CA LEU A 14 -5.30 5.84 18.38
C LEU A 14 -3.95 6.26 17.82
N LEU A 15 -3.79 6.20 16.50
CA LEU A 15 -2.61 6.69 15.81
C LEU A 15 -2.84 8.12 15.35
N VAL A 16 -1.91 9.00 15.70
CA VAL A 16 -1.84 10.38 15.22
C VAL A 16 -0.59 10.51 14.36
N ALA A 17 -0.77 10.49 13.05
CA ALA A 17 0.31 10.62 12.09
C ALA A 17 0.35 12.05 11.56
N ARG A 18 1.35 12.83 11.97
CA ARG A 18 1.63 14.16 11.42
C ARG A 18 2.58 14.03 10.24
N ASN A 19 2.25 14.69 9.12
CA ASN A 19 3.12 14.71 7.95
C ASN A 19 4.42 15.48 8.28
N ALA A 20 5.56 14.91 7.90
CA ALA A 20 6.88 15.47 8.17
C ALA A 20 7.24 16.68 7.29
N LEU A 21 6.62 16.80 6.12
CA LEU A 21 6.85 17.89 5.15
C LEU A 21 5.79 18.99 5.23
N ASN A 22 4.60 18.65 5.74
CA ASN A 22 3.51 19.60 5.94
C ASN A 22 2.88 19.35 7.32
N HIS A 23 3.33 20.10 8.33
CA HIS A 23 2.91 19.87 9.72
C HIS A 23 1.43 20.15 9.99
N ASP A 24 0.73 20.84 9.09
CA ASP A 24 -0.72 21.08 9.19
C ASP A 24 -1.54 19.87 8.74
N GLU A 25 -0.94 18.91 8.02
CA GLU A 25 -1.61 17.67 7.64
C GLU A 25 -1.42 16.60 8.73
N VAL A 26 -2.51 16.35 9.47
CA VAL A 26 -2.57 15.30 10.49
C VAL A 26 -3.61 14.25 10.10
N LYS A 27 -3.21 12.97 10.16
CA LYS A 27 -4.09 11.82 9.93
C LYS A 27 -4.33 11.07 11.22
N TYR A 28 -5.59 10.69 11.43
CA TYR A 28 -6.03 9.94 12.60
C TYR A 28 -6.48 8.55 12.15
N PHE A 29 -5.98 7.52 12.82
CA PHE A 29 -6.39 6.14 12.59
C PHE A 29 -6.75 5.46 13.91
N ILE A 30 -7.74 4.57 13.86
CA ILE A 30 -8.14 3.73 14.99
C ILE A 30 -7.87 2.28 14.60
N SER A 31 -7.32 1.51 15.53
CA SER A 31 -7.08 0.08 15.35
C SER A 31 -7.49 -0.71 16.58
N ASN A 32 -8.13 -1.86 16.36
CA ASN A 32 -8.44 -2.86 17.38
C ASN A 32 -7.38 -3.98 17.43
N ALA A 33 -6.17 -3.71 16.91
CA ALA A 33 -5.07 -4.65 16.96
C ALA A 33 -4.65 -4.95 18.42
N PRO A 34 -4.08 -6.13 18.69
CA PRO A 34 -3.51 -6.46 20.00
C PRO A 34 -2.56 -5.39 20.54
N SER A 35 -2.49 -5.22 21.87
CA SER A 35 -1.67 -4.19 22.52
C SER A 35 -0.17 -4.36 22.31
N ASP A 36 0.30 -5.56 21.98
CA ASP A 36 1.68 -5.88 21.61
C ASP A 36 2.03 -5.57 20.14
N THR A 37 1.07 -5.07 19.35
CA THR A 37 1.32 -4.71 17.94
C THR A 37 2.25 -3.50 17.83
N THR A 38 3.33 -3.63 17.05
CA THR A 38 4.29 -2.53 16.89
C THR A 38 3.70 -1.34 16.14
N ILE A 39 4.18 -0.14 16.46
CA ILE A 39 3.74 1.10 15.82
C ILE A 39 4.03 1.07 14.31
N GLU A 40 5.16 0.49 13.89
CA GLU A 40 5.52 0.36 12.47
C GLU A 40 4.48 -0.48 11.72
N THR A 41 3.98 -1.56 12.33
CA THR A 41 2.95 -2.41 11.75
C THR A 41 1.63 -1.66 11.64
N LEU A 42 1.24 -0.95 12.70
CA LEU A 42 0.02 -0.14 12.70
C LEU A 42 0.07 0.96 11.63
N LEU A 43 1.20 1.66 11.50
CA LEU A 43 1.42 2.67 10.47
C LEU A 43 1.43 2.05 9.07
N LEU A 44 2.10 0.93 8.88
CA LEU A 44 2.11 0.21 7.60
C LEU A 44 0.68 -0.11 7.15
N VAL A 45 -0.14 -0.69 8.04
CA VAL A 45 -1.54 -1.02 7.74
C VAL A 45 -2.35 0.26 7.48
N ALA A 46 -2.25 1.26 8.35
CA ALA A 46 -2.97 2.52 8.23
C ALA A 46 -2.76 3.20 6.87
N PHE A 47 -1.51 3.26 6.39
CA PHE A 47 -1.17 3.86 5.11
C PHE A 47 -1.30 2.91 3.91
N SER A 48 -1.47 1.61 4.13
CA SER A 48 -1.66 0.63 3.05
C SER A 48 -3.05 0.69 2.39
N ARG A 49 -4.01 1.41 2.98
CA ARG A 49 -5.39 1.51 2.48
C ARG A 49 -5.47 1.97 1.02
N TRP A 50 -4.57 2.85 0.60
CA TRP A 50 -4.48 3.32 -0.80
C TRP A 50 -4.36 2.18 -1.83
N ARG A 51 -3.79 1.04 -1.44
CA ARG A 51 -3.69 -0.15 -2.31
C ARG A 51 -5.06 -0.65 -2.76
N VAL A 52 -6.11 -0.48 -1.96
CA VAL A 52 -7.49 -0.85 -2.30
C VAL A 52 -8.01 0.03 -3.44
N GLU A 53 -7.85 1.35 -3.32
CA GLU A 53 -8.23 2.30 -4.37
C GLU A 53 -7.48 2.03 -5.67
N ARG A 54 -6.18 1.73 -5.57
CA ARG A 54 -5.37 1.36 -6.72
C ARG A 54 -5.88 0.07 -7.38
N CYS A 55 -6.21 -0.94 -6.59
CA CYS A 55 -6.76 -2.22 -7.06
C CYS A 55 -8.05 -2.00 -7.87
N PHE A 56 -9.01 -1.22 -7.34
CA PHE A 56 -10.24 -0.91 -8.06
C PHE A 56 -10.00 -0.11 -9.34
N ARG A 57 -9.08 0.85 -9.30
CA ARG A 57 -8.73 1.64 -10.50
C ARG A 57 -8.19 0.73 -11.60
N ASP A 58 -7.23 -0.13 -11.28
CA ASP A 58 -6.64 -1.04 -12.26
C ASP A 58 -7.69 -2.05 -12.78
N GLN A 59 -8.57 -2.57 -11.92
CA GLN A 59 -9.65 -3.46 -12.35
C GLN A 59 -10.62 -2.81 -13.34
N LYS A 60 -10.97 -1.53 -13.14
CA LYS A 60 -11.80 -0.78 -14.09
C LYS A 60 -11.07 -0.56 -15.41
N GLN A 61 -9.84 -0.04 -15.36
CA GLN A 61 -9.09 0.37 -16.54
C GLN A 61 -8.58 -0.80 -17.39
N GLU A 62 -8.12 -1.88 -16.76
CA GLU A 62 -7.41 -2.96 -17.45
C GLU A 62 -8.28 -4.20 -17.69
N ILE A 63 -9.26 -4.46 -16.80
CA ILE A 63 -10.06 -5.71 -16.80
C ILE A 63 -11.49 -5.46 -17.26
N GLY A 64 -11.94 -4.21 -17.24
CA GLY A 64 -13.31 -3.84 -17.60
C GLY A 64 -14.32 -4.13 -16.50
N LEU A 65 -13.93 -3.96 -15.23
CA LEU A 65 -14.84 -4.13 -14.08
C LEU A 65 -16.15 -3.33 -14.23
N ASP A 66 -16.09 -2.15 -14.85
CA ASP A 66 -17.22 -1.25 -15.09
C ASP A 66 -17.84 -1.36 -16.49
N GLN A 67 -17.40 -2.33 -17.31
CA GLN A 67 -17.84 -2.52 -18.70
C GLN A 67 -18.97 -3.56 -18.83
N TRP A 68 -19.81 -3.71 -17.81
CA TRP A 68 -20.96 -4.59 -17.85
C TRP A 68 -22.22 -3.83 -18.29
N GLU A 69 -22.83 -4.25 -19.40
CA GLU A 69 -24.03 -3.60 -19.97
C GLU A 69 -25.30 -4.47 -19.91
N GLY A 70 -25.23 -5.65 -19.29
CA GLY A 70 -26.37 -6.56 -19.18
C GLY A 70 -27.37 -6.18 -18.08
N ARG A 71 -28.58 -6.74 -18.13
CA ARG A 71 -29.69 -6.38 -17.21
C ARG A 71 -30.01 -7.45 -16.14
N CYS A 72 -29.27 -8.55 -16.10
CA CYS A 72 -29.51 -9.62 -15.13
C CYS A 72 -28.54 -9.52 -13.94
N TYR A 73 -29.08 -9.56 -12.71
CA TYR A 73 -28.27 -9.49 -11.49
C TYR A 73 -27.27 -10.66 -11.39
N LEU A 74 -27.67 -11.86 -11.82
CA LEU A 74 -26.78 -13.01 -11.86
C LEU A 74 -25.60 -12.80 -12.84
N GLY A 75 -25.85 -12.15 -13.99
CA GLY A 75 -24.81 -11.80 -14.95
C GLY A 75 -23.83 -10.78 -14.38
N LEU A 76 -24.34 -9.72 -13.73
CA LEU A 76 -23.51 -8.74 -13.03
C LEU A 76 -22.62 -9.40 -11.97
N LYS A 77 -23.18 -10.29 -11.13
CA LYS A 77 -22.38 -11.02 -10.13
C LYS A 77 -21.25 -11.85 -10.75
N ARG A 78 -21.56 -12.57 -11.85
CA ARG A 78 -20.55 -13.37 -12.57
C ARG A 78 -19.45 -12.47 -13.15
N HIS A 79 -19.82 -11.34 -13.74
CA HIS A 79 -18.88 -10.34 -14.28
C HIS A 79 -17.93 -9.81 -13.19
N LEU A 80 -18.47 -9.42 -12.03
CA LEU A 80 -17.67 -8.93 -10.90
C LEU A 80 -16.69 -9.99 -10.39
N ILE A 81 -17.15 -11.23 -10.20
CA ILE A 81 -16.30 -12.34 -9.76
C ILE A 81 -15.19 -12.61 -10.78
N LEU A 82 -15.55 -12.72 -12.07
CA LEU A 82 -14.58 -13.00 -13.13
C LEU A 82 -13.55 -11.89 -13.29
N SER A 83 -13.96 -10.63 -13.16
CA SER A 83 -13.07 -9.45 -13.17
C SER A 83 -12.07 -9.51 -12.00
N CYS A 84 -12.55 -9.78 -10.78
CA CYS A 84 -11.70 -9.90 -9.60
C CYS A 84 -10.68 -11.05 -9.73
N VAL A 85 -11.12 -12.23 -10.20
CA VAL A 85 -10.25 -13.40 -10.39
C VAL A 85 -9.21 -13.15 -11.49
N SER A 86 -9.61 -12.55 -12.61
CA SER A 86 -8.70 -12.20 -13.71
C SER A 86 -7.65 -11.19 -13.26
N TYR A 87 -8.05 -10.17 -12.49
CA TYR A 87 -7.10 -9.23 -11.91
C TYR A 87 -6.12 -9.90 -10.96
N LEU A 88 -6.59 -10.79 -10.08
CA LEU A 88 -5.73 -11.54 -9.17
C LEU A 88 -4.69 -12.37 -9.94
N PHE A 89 -5.12 -13.06 -11.00
CA PHE A 89 -4.22 -13.81 -11.87
C PHE A 89 -3.12 -12.92 -12.46
N LEU A 90 -3.50 -11.77 -13.05
CA LEU A 90 -2.55 -10.83 -13.64
C LEU A 90 -1.61 -10.21 -12.60
N ALA A 91 -2.12 -9.86 -11.41
CA ALA A 91 -1.32 -9.36 -10.30
C ALA A 91 -0.24 -10.39 -9.89
N ARG A 92 -0.61 -11.67 -9.75
CA ARG A 92 0.34 -12.75 -9.43
C ARG A 92 1.35 -13.00 -10.54
N CYS A 93 0.93 -12.98 -11.80
CA CYS A 93 1.84 -13.06 -12.95
C CYS A 93 2.85 -11.90 -12.94
N ARG A 94 2.37 -10.67 -12.67
CA ARG A 94 3.23 -9.49 -12.59
C ARG A 94 4.26 -9.61 -11.46
N GLU A 95 3.87 -10.09 -10.30
CA GLU A 95 4.79 -10.33 -9.17
C GLU A 95 5.85 -11.38 -9.53
N ARG A 96 5.44 -12.51 -10.09
CA ARG A 96 6.35 -13.60 -10.51
C ARG A 96 7.35 -13.15 -11.57
N LEU A 97 6.92 -12.32 -12.52
CA LEU A 97 7.80 -11.79 -13.59
C LEU A 97 8.72 -10.68 -13.08
N ARG A 98 8.28 -9.87 -12.10
CA ARG A 98 9.13 -8.87 -11.43
C ARG A 98 10.30 -9.51 -10.70
N GLY A 99 10.08 -10.63 -10.01
CA GLY A 99 11.14 -11.38 -9.31
C GLY A 99 12.23 -11.98 -10.20
N LYS A 100 12.03 -11.99 -11.53
CA LYS A 100 13.02 -12.47 -12.51
C LYS A 100 13.97 -11.40 -13.03
N LYS A 101 13.77 -10.11 -12.69
CA LYS A 101 14.78 -9.07 -12.93
C LYS A 101 15.82 -9.14 -11.81
N SER A 102 16.73 -10.12 -11.88
CA SER A 102 18.02 -10.02 -11.21
C SER A 102 18.79 -8.83 -11.79
N GLY A 103 19.50 -8.10 -10.93
CA GLY A 103 20.14 -6.83 -11.22
C GLY A 103 21.15 -6.88 -12.37
N GLY A 104 20.69 -6.59 -13.58
CA GLY A 104 21.50 -6.43 -14.78
C GLY A 104 21.43 -5.00 -15.32
N HIS A 105 21.81 -4.02 -14.52
CA HIS A 105 22.33 -2.76 -15.05
C HIS A 105 23.59 -2.41 -14.27
N GLY A 106 24.73 -2.77 -14.86
CA GLY A 106 26.02 -2.29 -14.42
C GLY A 106 26.02 -0.77 -14.50
N LEU A 107 25.93 -0.12 -13.35
CA LEU A 107 26.37 1.25 -13.21
C LEU A 107 27.86 1.28 -13.60
N PRO A 108 28.31 2.16 -14.50
CA PRO A 108 29.73 2.29 -14.77
C PRO A 108 30.40 2.74 -13.47
N SER A 109 31.38 1.96 -13.02
CA SER A 109 32.19 2.32 -11.87
C SER A 109 32.91 3.65 -12.16
N PRO A 110 32.95 4.60 -11.21
CA PRO A 110 33.78 5.77 -11.39
C PRO A 110 35.24 5.31 -11.30
N ARG A 111 35.89 5.20 -12.47
CA ARG A 111 37.34 5.10 -12.53
C ARG A 111 37.95 6.31 -11.83
N ARG A 112 38.55 6.02 -10.69
CA ARG A 112 39.47 6.86 -9.91
C ARG A 112 40.42 7.63 -10.86
N ARG A 113 40.24 8.95 -10.99
CA ARG A 113 41.30 9.86 -11.43
C ARG A 113 41.73 10.71 -10.24
N ARG A 114 43.01 10.62 -9.97
CA ARG A 114 43.77 11.27 -8.89
C ARG A 114 44.22 12.67 -9.36
N ARG A 115 44.39 13.60 -8.39
CA ARG A 115 44.82 15.02 -8.45
C ARG A 115 43.63 16.01 -8.57
N ALA A 116 43.56 17.12 -7.84
CA ALA A 116 44.57 17.92 -7.15
C ALA A 116 43.99 18.63 -5.90
N ALA A 117 44.89 19.28 -5.17
CA ALA A 117 44.75 19.91 -3.86
C ALA A 117 43.86 21.18 -3.79
N ALA A 118 43.36 21.46 -2.59
CA ALA A 118 43.15 22.78 -1.94
C ALA A 118 42.47 22.49 -0.57
N GLU A 119 43.19 22.45 0.55
CA GLU A 119 43.48 23.56 1.48
C GLU A 119 42.26 24.29 2.09
N LEU A 120 42.19 24.21 3.45
CA LEU A 120 41.83 25.25 4.44
C LEU A 120 40.36 25.74 4.49
N ALA A 121 39.73 26.06 5.63
CA ALA A 121 40.11 26.11 7.04
C ALA A 121 38.84 26.32 7.91
N ALA A 122 39.02 26.10 9.22
CA ALA A 122 38.27 26.58 10.40
C ALA A 122 36.82 26.13 10.58
#